data_AF-A0A525CA68-F1
#
_entry.id   AF-A0A525CA68-F1
#
_cell.length_a   1.000
_cell.length_b   1.000
_cell.length_c   1.000
_cell.angle_alpha   90.00
_cell.angle_beta   90.00
_cell.angle_gamma   90.00
#
_symmetry.space_group_name_H-M   'P 1'
#
loop_
_entity.id
_entity.type
_entity.pdbx_description
1 polymer ?
#
loop_
_entity_poly.entity_id
_entity_poly.type
_entity_poly.pdbx_seq_one_letter_code
_entity_poly.pdbx_strand_id
1 'polypeptide(L)' 'VLEDDMPLSFAISYFGKYSYGRFPVVDRQRDLVGIITNRDITNSLIVEMNKELEDR' A
#
# COMPACT_ATOMS: atom_id res chain seq x y z
N VAL A 1 9.18 -0.92 8.87
CA VAL A 1 8.43 0.30 8.48
C VAL A 1 8.64 0.51 6.98
N LEU A 2 7.75 1.21 6.29
CA LEU A 2 7.89 1.54 4.87
C LEU A 2 8.11 3.05 4.73
N GLU A 3 8.83 3.47 3.69
CA GLU A 3 9.01 4.89 3.35
C GLU A 3 7.87 5.35 2.44
N ASP A 4 7.47 6.61 2.55
CA ASP A 4 6.31 7.19 1.83
C ASP A 4 6.53 7.36 0.31
N ASP A 5 7.78 7.47 -0.13
CA ASP A 5 8.18 7.52 -1.54
C ASP A 5 8.53 6.13 -2.12
N MET A 6 8.37 5.05 -1.34
CA MET A 6 8.63 3.69 -1.80
C MET A 6 7.55 3.20 -2.77
N PRO A 7 7.91 2.56 -3.91
CA PRO A 7 6.91 2.01 -4.82
C PRO A 7 6.01 0.97 -4.12
N LEU A 8 4.71 1.02 -4.42
CA LEU A 8 3.69 0.16 -3.80
C LEU A 8 4.00 -1.34 -3.94
N SER A 9 4.68 -1.74 -5.01
CA SER A 9 5.12 -3.12 -5.25
C SER A 9 6.00 -3.68 -4.12
N PHE A 10 6.80 -2.83 -3.46
CA PHE A 10 7.57 -3.24 -2.29
C PHE A 10 6.66 -3.55 -1.11
N ALA A 11 5.66 -2.72 -0.83
CA ALA A 11 4.68 -2.98 0.23
C ALA A 11 3.99 -4.34 0.03
N ILE A 12 3.60 -4.65 -1.21
CA ILE A 12 3.00 -5.95 -1.58
C ILE A 12 3.99 -7.10 -1.28
N SER A 13 5.26 -6.97 -1.66
CA SER A 13 6.27 -7.99 -1.36
C SER A 13 6.48 -8.19 0.15
N TYR A 14 6.39 -7.12 0.95
CA TYR A 14 6.53 -7.17 2.41
C TYR A 14 5.40 -7.96 3.07
N PHE A 15 4.16 -7.80 2.59
CA PHE A 15 3.03 -8.61 3.07
C PHE A 15 3.18 -10.10 2.74
N GLY A 16 3.87 -10.46 1.65
CA GLY A 16 4.21 -11.85 1.35
C GLY A 16 5.39 -12.39 2.19
N LYS A 17 6.34 -11.53 2.54
CA LYS A 17 7.56 -11.90 3.28
C LYS A 17 7.34 -12.00 4.79
N TYR A 18 6.45 -11.19 5.35
CA TYR A 18 6.23 -11.11 6.80
C TYR A 18 4.76 -11.34 7.15
N SER A 19 4.48 -11.98 8.28
CA SER A 19 3.12 -12.25 8.75
C SER A 19 2.39 -11.03 9.34
N TYR A 20 2.84 -9.81 9.03
CA TYR A 20 2.23 -8.58 9.54
C TYR A 20 1.07 -8.15 8.64
N GLY A 21 -0.09 -7.89 9.25
CA GLY A 21 -1.28 -7.44 8.51
C GLY A 21 -1.28 -5.94 8.16
N ARG A 22 -0.34 -5.16 8.70
CA ARG A 22 -0.22 -3.71 8.49
C ARG A 22 1.22 -3.25 8.68
N PHE A 23 1.62 -2.21 7.96
CA PHE A 23 2.92 -1.57 8.11
C PHE A 23 2.76 -0.06 8.31
N PRO A 24 3.45 0.55 9.29
CA PRO A 24 3.50 2.01 9.38
C PRO A 24 4.35 2.58 8.23
N VAL A 25 3.93 3.73 7.73
CA VAL A 25 4.60 4.51 6.68
C VAL A 25 5.21 5.75 7.31
N VAL A 26 6.49 5.97 7.08
CA VAL A 26 7.25 7.12 7.58
C VAL A 26 7.79 7.95 6.42
N ASP A 27 7.96 9.25 6.64
CA ASP A 27 8.66 10.11 5.69
C ASP A 27 10.19 10.05 5.85
N ARG A 28 10.90 10.85 5.06
CA ARG A 28 12.37 10.98 5.11
C ARG A 28 12.90 11.54 6.43
N GLN A 29 12.09 12.26 7.20
CA GLN A 29 12.43 12.76 8.53
C GLN A 29 12.17 11.71 9.62
N ARG A 30 11.61 10.54 9.25
CA ARG A 30 11.16 9.44 10.11
C ARG A 30 9.91 9.77 10.92
N ASP A 31 9.17 10.79 10.52
CA ASP A 31 7.88 11.07 11.13
C ASP A 31 6.85 10.06 10.61
N LEU A 32 5.97 9.59 11.50
CA LEU A 32 4.89 8.67 11.13
C LEU A 32 3.83 9.43 10.34
N VAL A 33 3.75 9.16 9.04
CA VAL A 33 2.80 9.85 8.14
C VAL A 33 1.60 9.00 7.76
N GLY A 34 1.62 7.70 8.04
CA GLY A 34 0.47 6.85 7.77
C GLY A 34 0.63 5.38 8.07
N ILE A 35 -0.28 4.60 7.52
CA ILE A 35 -0.32 3.15 7.64
C ILE A 35 -0.81 2.55 6.33
N ILE A 36 -0.25 1.40 5.96
CA ILE A 36 -0.72 0.61 4.83
C ILE A 36 -1.16 -0.78 5.30
N THR A 37 -2.26 -1.27 4.73
CA THR A 37 -2.77 -2.62 4.96
C THR A 37 -2.99 -3.32 3.63
N ASN A 38 -2.84 -4.64 3.60
CA ASN A 38 -3.07 -5.42 2.38
C ASN A 38 -4.52 -5.28 1.86
N ARG A 39 -5.47 -5.14 2.80
CA ARG A 39 -6.89 -4.94 2.48
C ARG A 39 -7.13 -3.63 1.74
N ASP A 40 -6.54 -2.54 2.21
CA ASP A 40 -6.75 -1.22 1.60
C ASP A 40 -6.12 -1.15 0.20
N ILE A 41 -4.94 -1.76 0.01
CA ILE A 41 -4.32 -1.91 -1.31
C ILE A 41 -5.27 -2.65 -2.25
N THR A 42 -5.74 -3.83 -1.85
CA THR A 42 -6.58 -4.69 -2.69
C THR A 42 -7.88 -4.00 -3.08
N ASN A 43 -8.57 -3.39 -2.11
CA ASN A 43 -9.81 -2.67 -2.37
C ASN A 43 -9.60 -1.49 -3.32
N SER A 44 -8.51 -0.72 -3.14
CA SER A 44 -8.21 0.43 -3.99
C SER A 44 -7.94 0.02 -5.44
N LEU A 45 -7.20 -1.09 -5.65
CA LEU A 45 -6.93 -1.62 -6.98
C LEU A 45 -8.22 -2.11 -7.66
N ILE A 46 -9.10 -2.81 -6.95
CA ILE A 46 -10.38 -3.27 -7.51
C ILE A 46 -11.25 -2.09 -7.94
N VAL A 47 -11.33 -1.05 -7.10
CA VAL A 47 -12.07 0.17 -7.43
C VAL A 47 -11.51 0.83 -8.68
N GLU A 48 -10.18 0.95 -8.80
CA GLU A 48 -9.55 1.59 -9.95
C GLU A 48 -9.72 0.78 -11.24
N MET A 49 -9.58 -0.55 -11.18
CA MET A 49 -9.83 -1.44 -12.32
C MET A 49 -11.28 -1.35 -12.82
N ASN A 50 -12.26 -1.24 -11.91
CA ASN A 50 -13.66 -1.11 -12.32
C ASN A 50 -13.92 0.22 -13.04
N LYS A 51 -13.33 1.33 -12.59
CA LYS A 51 -13.43 2.61 -13.28
C LYS A 51 -12.88 2.53 -14.70
N GLU A 52 -11.71 1.91 -14.89
CA GLU A 52 -11.12 1.73 -16.22
C GLU A 52 -12.00 0.90 -17.17
N LEU A 53 -12.84 0.00 -16.63
CA LEU A 53 -13.80 -0.78 -17.41
C LEU A 53 -15.06 0.00 -17.75
N GLU A 54 -15.54 0.86 -16.84
CA GLU A 54 -16.71 1.71 -17.04
C GLU A 54 -16.42 2.88 -18.01
N ASP A 55 -15.17 3.37 -18.04
CA ASP A 55 -14.72 4.43 -18.93
C ASP A 55 -14.42 3.96 -20.38
N ARG A 56 -14.57 2.65 -20.67
CA ARG A 56 -14.41 2.05 -22.01
C ARG A 56 -15.75 1.78 -22.69
#